data_AF-A0A673LNM2-F1
#
_entry.id   AF-A0A673LNM2-F1
#
_cell.length_a   1.000
_cell.length_b   1.000
_cell.length_c   1.000
_cell.angle_alpha   90.00
_cell.angle_beta   90.00
_cell.angle_gamma   90.00
#
_symmetry.space_group_name_H-M   'P 1'
#
loop_
_entity.id
_entity.type
_entity.pdbx_description
1 polymer ?
#
loop_
_entity_poly.entity_id
_entity_poly.type
_entity_poly.pdbx_seq_one_letter_code
_entity_poly.pdbx_strand_id
1 'polypeptide(L)'
;MAGLELLFNCVSNSLTCSQDALICFVHWEIVKGGYKCLGIGDEPKDGEKKSELLPPGWNESKDLYALRYRSNDDKSNLLLKAFTVDSTLIFNLMDSKTEKVTDLTVNISEYVDEANLQTFESVFKNTDELITKLKSSLLPTEKEERQGKTEKKTESERASNLR
;
A
#
# COMPACT_ATOMS: atom_id res chain seq x y z
N MET A 1 1.91 -11.69 12.39
CA MET A 1 1.22 -11.13 11.20
C MET A 1 0.55 -12.28 10.47
N ALA A 2 -0.74 -12.55 10.70
CA ALA A 2 -1.42 -13.64 10.00
C ALA A 2 -1.48 -13.32 8.50
N GLY A 3 -1.03 -14.25 7.64
CA GLY A 3 -1.12 -14.16 6.17
C GLY A 3 0.15 -13.74 5.42
N LEU A 4 1.03 -12.93 6.02
CA LEU A 4 2.30 -12.54 5.36
C LEU A 4 3.19 -13.75 5.07
N GLU A 5 3.29 -14.69 6.01
CA GLU A 5 4.05 -15.93 5.83
C GLU A 5 3.54 -16.76 4.64
N LEU A 6 2.22 -16.84 4.48
CA LEU A 6 1.60 -17.58 3.38
C LEU A 6 1.88 -16.90 2.03
N LEU A 7 1.76 -15.57 1.97
CA LEU A 7 2.11 -14.80 0.78
C LEU A 7 3.58 -14.99 0.44
N PHE A 8 4.47 -14.84 1.43
CA PHE A 8 5.91 -15.02 1.27
C PHE A 8 6.24 -16.41 0.72
N ASN A 9 5.66 -17.46 1.30
CA ASN A 9 5.84 -18.82 0.81
C ASN A 9 5.31 -19.01 -0.62
N CYS A 10 4.21 -18.35 -0.97
CA CYS A 10 3.65 -18.38 -2.32
C CYS A 10 4.58 -17.76 -3.37
N VAL A 11 5.31 -16.71 -3.00
CA VAL A 11 6.25 -16.02 -3.90
C VAL A 11 7.72 -16.37 -3.68
N SER A 12 8.04 -17.25 -2.73
CA SER A 12 9.41 -17.63 -2.33
C SER A 12 10.30 -17.99 -3.53
N ASN A 13 9.77 -18.79 -4.46
CA ASN A 13 10.45 -19.19 -5.69
C ASN A 13 10.74 -18.01 -6.64
N SER A 14 9.96 -16.94 -6.54
CA SER A 14 10.14 -15.72 -7.33
C SER A 14 10.99 -14.68 -6.61
N LEU A 15 11.25 -14.80 -5.30
CA LEU A 15 12.07 -13.86 -4.54
C LEU A 15 13.55 -14.04 -4.90
N THR A 16 14.07 -13.14 -5.73
CA THR A 16 15.44 -13.20 -6.24
C THR A 16 16.37 -12.17 -5.60
N CYS A 17 15.82 -11.12 -4.99
CA CYS A 17 16.58 -10.04 -4.39
C CYS A 17 15.86 -9.41 -3.20
N SER A 18 16.58 -8.60 -2.41
CA SER A 18 16.06 -7.97 -1.19
C SER A 18 14.90 -7.00 -1.43
N GLN A 19 14.86 -6.36 -2.60
CA GLN A 19 13.76 -5.50 -3.02
C GLN A 19 12.46 -6.31 -3.11
N ASP A 20 12.50 -7.51 -3.69
CA ASP A 20 11.34 -8.37 -3.86
C ASP A 20 10.67 -8.66 -2.50
N ALA A 21 11.48 -8.92 -1.46
CA ALA A 21 10.96 -9.15 -0.11
C ALA A 21 10.23 -7.92 0.45
N LEU A 22 10.77 -6.71 0.26
CA LEU A 22 10.12 -5.46 0.67
C LEU A 22 8.81 -5.20 -0.09
N ILE A 23 8.80 -5.42 -1.41
CA ILE A 23 7.57 -5.29 -2.21
C ILE A 23 6.51 -6.26 -1.72
N CYS A 24 6.88 -7.51 -1.41
CA CYS A 24 5.98 -8.52 -0.84
C CYS A 24 5.39 -8.04 0.50
N PHE A 25 6.22 -7.44 1.36
CA PHE A 25 5.79 -6.90 2.64
C PHE A 25 4.78 -5.75 2.47
N VAL A 26 5.10 -4.77 1.62
CA VAL A 26 4.23 -3.61 1.37
C VAL A 26 2.92 -4.02 0.72
N HIS A 27 2.98 -4.94 -0.26
CA HIS A 27 1.79 -5.53 -0.87
C HIS A 27 0.86 -6.13 0.20
N TRP A 28 1.40 -6.90 1.13
CA TRP A 28 0.60 -7.49 2.19
C TRP A 28 -0.07 -6.45 3.09
N GLU A 29 0.63 -5.38 3.46
CA GLU A 29 0.02 -4.31 4.28
C GLU A 29 -1.08 -3.54 3.51
N ILE A 30 -0.94 -3.37 2.19
CA ILE A 30 -2.02 -2.82 1.35
C ILE A 30 -3.23 -3.78 1.32
N VAL A 31 -3.00 -5.07 1.10
CA VAL A 31 -4.07 -6.08 1.05
C VAL A 31 -4.82 -6.18 2.38
N LYS A 32 -4.08 -6.18 3.49
CA LYS A 32 -4.61 -6.14 4.84
C LYS A 32 -5.43 -4.87 5.12
N GLY A 33 -5.13 -3.77 4.43
CA GLY A 33 -5.92 -2.53 4.43
C GLY A 33 -7.23 -2.62 3.64
N GLY A 34 -7.63 -3.79 3.12
CA GLY A 34 -8.89 -3.99 2.40
C GLY A 34 -8.81 -3.76 0.90
N TYR A 35 -7.61 -3.75 0.33
CA TYR A 35 -7.37 -3.64 -1.09
C TYR A 35 -7.05 -5.00 -1.73
N LYS A 36 -7.28 -5.12 -3.03
CA LYS A 36 -6.93 -6.30 -3.82
C LYS A 36 -6.12 -5.86 -5.03
N CYS A 37 -5.08 -6.61 -5.34
CA CYS A 37 -4.25 -6.37 -6.50
C CYS A 37 -5.01 -6.73 -7.77
N LEU A 38 -4.91 -5.88 -8.79
CA LEU A 38 -5.52 -6.06 -10.10
C LEU A 38 -4.50 -6.58 -11.12
N GLY A 39 -3.25 -6.12 -11.02
CA GLY A 39 -2.21 -6.46 -11.98
C GLY A 39 -1.00 -5.54 -11.91
N ILE A 40 -0.10 -5.75 -12.87
CA ILE A 40 1.13 -4.96 -13.06
C ILE A 40 0.92 -3.78 -14.01
N GLY A 41 1.79 -2.78 -13.89
CA GLY A 41 1.86 -1.61 -14.78
C GLY A 41 0.88 -0.50 -14.41
N ASP A 42 0.92 0.59 -15.18
CA ASP A 42 0.17 1.82 -14.88
C ASP A 42 -1.26 1.79 -15.45
N GLU A 43 -1.46 1.09 -16.56
CA GLU A 43 -2.75 1.05 -17.24
C GLU A 43 -3.54 -0.22 -16.91
N PRO A 44 -4.88 -0.11 -16.79
CA PRO A 44 -5.76 -1.27 -16.75
C PRO A 44 -5.62 -2.12 -18.02
N LYS A 45 -5.62 -3.43 -17.83
CA LYS A 45 -5.65 -4.45 -18.88
C LYS A 45 -6.99 -5.16 -18.87
N ASP A 46 -7.41 -5.63 -20.04
CA ASP A 46 -8.63 -6.43 -20.15
C ASP A 46 -8.50 -7.77 -19.39
N GLY A 47 -9.54 -8.14 -18.65
CA GLY A 47 -9.61 -9.41 -17.92
C GLY A 47 -8.97 -9.40 -16.53
N GLU A 48 -8.69 -8.22 -15.95
CA GLU A 48 -8.17 -8.10 -14.59
C GLU A 48 -9.06 -8.75 -13.55
N LYS A 49 -8.46 -9.56 -12.69
CA LYS A 49 -9.12 -10.20 -11.56
C LYS A 49 -8.51 -9.66 -10.27
N LYS A 50 -9.39 -9.25 -9.35
CA LYS A 50 -9.00 -8.90 -7.99
C LYS A 50 -8.41 -10.14 -7.31
N SER A 51 -7.17 -10.02 -6.85
CA SER A 51 -6.44 -11.07 -6.16
C SER A 51 -5.73 -10.50 -4.94
N GLU A 52 -5.58 -11.32 -3.91
CA GLU A 52 -4.70 -11.03 -2.76
C GLU A 52 -3.27 -11.54 -2.99
N LEU A 53 -3.06 -12.23 -4.12
CA LEU A 53 -1.74 -12.70 -4.54
C LEU A 53 -1.07 -11.65 -5.41
N LEU A 54 0.26 -11.64 -5.36
CA LEU A 54 1.07 -10.90 -6.32
C LEU A 54 0.85 -11.44 -7.74
N PRO A 55 0.67 -10.55 -8.74
CA PRO A 55 0.39 -10.95 -10.11
C PRO A 55 1.62 -11.56 -10.78
N PRO A 56 1.47 -12.43 -11.79
CA PRO A 56 2.60 -12.94 -12.56
C PRO A 56 3.45 -11.80 -13.15
N GLY A 57 4.77 -11.94 -13.08
CA GLY A 57 5.72 -10.94 -13.60
C GLY A 57 5.88 -9.67 -12.75
N TRP A 58 5.31 -9.63 -11.53
CA TRP A 58 5.37 -8.46 -10.63
C TRP A 58 6.78 -7.96 -10.33
N ASN A 59 7.78 -8.83 -10.40
CA ASN A 59 9.17 -8.52 -10.11
C ASN A 59 10.10 -8.72 -11.31
N GLU A 60 9.60 -8.63 -12.54
CA GLU A 60 10.46 -8.72 -13.74
C GLU A 60 11.47 -7.57 -13.82
N SER A 61 11.02 -6.34 -13.54
CA SER A 61 11.90 -5.18 -13.43
C SER A 61 12.28 -4.96 -11.98
N LYS A 62 13.57 -5.12 -11.67
CA LYS A 62 14.13 -4.85 -10.33
C LYS A 62 14.35 -3.36 -10.05
N ASP A 63 14.27 -2.55 -11.09
CA ASP A 63 14.45 -1.09 -11.01
C ASP A 63 13.12 -0.38 -10.75
N LEU A 64 12.02 -0.89 -11.31
CA LEU A 64 10.69 -0.32 -11.20
C LEU A 64 9.62 -1.40 -11.01
N TYR A 65 8.96 -1.36 -9.86
CA TYR A 65 7.76 -2.14 -9.59
C TYR A 65 6.54 -1.25 -9.75
N ALA A 66 5.56 -1.70 -10.52
CA ALA A 66 4.29 -0.98 -10.69
C ALA A 66 3.12 -1.96 -10.48
N LEU A 67 2.34 -1.72 -9.43
CA LEU A 67 1.24 -2.58 -9.00
C LEU A 67 -0.03 -1.75 -8.80
N ARG A 68 -1.14 -2.25 -9.33
CA ARG A 68 -2.45 -1.61 -9.20
C ARG A 68 -3.32 -2.36 -8.23
N TYR A 69 -4.03 -1.59 -7.42
CA TYR A 69 -4.92 -2.10 -6.40
C TYR A 69 -6.29 -1.44 -6.50
N ARG A 70 -7.30 -2.16 -6.04
CA ARG A 70 -8.68 -1.66 -5.90
C ARG A 70 -9.24 -2.07 -4.55
N SER A 71 -9.98 -1.18 -3.91
CA SER A 71 -10.66 -1.49 -2.66
C SER A 71 -11.69 -2.60 -2.85
N ASN A 72 -11.99 -3.32 -1.77
CA ASN A 72 -13.03 -4.35 -1.77
C ASN A 72 -14.41 -3.82 -2.15
N ASP A 73 -14.70 -2.55 -1.85
CA ASP A 73 -15.96 -1.88 -2.17
C ASP A 73 -15.98 -1.16 -3.54
N ASP A 74 -14.93 -1.33 -4.36
CA ASP A 74 -14.77 -0.72 -5.69
C ASP A 74 -14.77 0.82 -5.74
N LYS A 75 -14.61 1.49 -4.59
CA LYS A 75 -14.67 2.95 -4.50
C LYS A 75 -13.33 3.66 -4.63
N SER A 76 -12.21 2.98 -4.40
CA SER A 76 -10.86 3.55 -4.53
C SER A 76 -9.94 2.64 -5.34
N ASN A 77 -9.06 3.28 -6.11
CA ASN A 77 -8.01 2.63 -6.88
C ASN A 77 -6.68 3.22 -6.45
N LEU A 78 -5.70 2.38 -6.21
CA LEU A 78 -4.35 2.79 -5.85
C LEU A 78 -3.36 2.30 -6.89
N LEU A 79 -2.39 3.13 -7.23
CA LEU A 79 -1.23 2.77 -8.04
C LEU A 79 0.01 2.87 -7.16
N LEU A 80 0.61 1.72 -6.85
CA LEU A 80 1.89 1.65 -6.15
C LEU A 80 3.01 1.57 -7.19
N LYS A 81 3.95 2.51 -7.10
CA LYS A 81 5.23 2.46 -7.80
C LYS A 81 6.35 2.34 -6.78
N ALA A 82 7.30 1.45 -7.00
CA ALA A 82 8.51 1.38 -6.20
C ALA A 82 9.73 1.49 -7.11
N PHE A 83 10.62 2.42 -6.79
CA PHE A 83 11.84 2.68 -7.55
C PHE A 83 13.05 2.28 -6.72
N THR A 84 13.88 1.42 -7.27
CA THR A 84 15.16 1.06 -6.64
C THR A 84 16.20 2.11 -7.00
N VAL A 85 16.80 2.72 -5.99
CA VAL A 85 17.88 3.71 -6.15
C VAL A 85 19.01 3.32 -5.21
N ASP A 86 20.09 2.78 -5.77
CA ASP A 86 21.23 2.22 -5.02
C ASP A 86 20.78 1.17 -3.97
N SER A 87 20.94 1.49 -2.68
CA SER A 87 20.53 0.65 -1.55
C SER A 87 19.19 1.07 -0.93
N THR A 88 18.46 1.97 -1.60
CA THR A 88 17.17 2.49 -1.14
C THR A 88 16.05 2.09 -2.09
N LEU A 89 14.86 1.95 -1.52
CA LEU A 89 13.64 1.67 -2.26
C LEU A 89 12.64 2.79 -1.95
N ILE A 90 12.22 3.49 -3.00
CA ILE A 90 11.30 4.62 -2.91
C ILE A 90 9.92 4.16 -3.35
N PHE A 91 9.01 4.04 -2.39
CA PHE A 91 7.61 3.76 -2.64
C PHE A 91 6.84 5.05 -2.90
N ASN A 92 5.99 5.02 -3.93
CA ASN A 92 5.04 6.05 -4.26
C ASN A 92 3.67 5.39 -4.39
N LEU A 93 2.69 5.84 -3.63
CA LEU A 93 1.32 5.35 -3.71
C LEU A 93 0.41 6.50 -4.13
N MET A 94 -0.22 6.35 -5.29
CA MET A 94 -1.17 7.33 -5.82
C MET A 94 -2.59 6.80 -5.66
N ASP A 95 -3.47 7.58 -5.05
CA ASP A 95 -4.91 7.36 -5.13
C ASP A 95 -5.46 7.98 -6.40
N SER A 96 -5.94 7.15 -7.32
CA SER A 96 -6.45 7.62 -8.63
C SER A 96 -7.72 8.46 -8.52
N LYS A 97 -8.44 8.40 -7.39
CA LYS A 97 -9.67 9.18 -7.20
C LYS A 97 -9.39 10.57 -6.67
N THR A 98 -8.46 10.69 -5.72
CA THR A 98 -8.13 11.97 -5.08
C THR A 98 -6.91 12.64 -5.70
N GLU A 99 -6.21 11.94 -6.59
CA GLU A 99 -4.91 12.32 -7.17
C GLU A 99 -3.81 12.56 -6.11
N LYS A 100 -4.08 12.17 -4.85
CA LYS A 100 -3.13 12.29 -3.76
C LYS A 100 -2.02 11.26 -3.97
N VAL A 101 -0.79 11.72 -3.92
CA VAL A 101 0.41 10.87 -3.94
C VAL A 101 1.06 10.93 -2.57
N THR A 102 1.37 9.77 -2.01
CA THR A 102 2.20 9.60 -0.82
C THR A 102 3.49 8.91 -1.20
N ASP A 103 4.59 9.30 -0.56
CA ASP A 103 5.89 8.69 -0.76
C ASP A 103 6.48 8.15 0.55
N LEU A 104 7.29 7.10 0.42
CA LEU A 104 8.06 6.52 1.51
C LEU A 104 9.38 6.00 0.96
N THR A 105 10.49 6.53 1.47
CA THR A 105 11.83 6.04 1.14
C THR A 105 12.35 5.18 2.29
N VAL A 106 12.82 3.96 1.99
CA VAL A 106 13.41 3.05 2.97
C VAL A 106 14.76 2.52 2.49
N ASN A 107 15.68 2.28 3.42
CA ASN A 107 16.93 1.58 3.12
C ASN A 107 16.69 0.06 3.18
N ILE A 108 17.06 -0.66 2.12
CA ILE A 108 16.77 -2.09 1.99
C ILE A 108 17.45 -2.91 3.09
N SER A 109 18.70 -2.56 3.42
CA SER A 109 19.52 -3.27 4.41
C SER A 109 19.03 -3.13 5.85
N GLU A 110 18.23 -2.11 6.15
CA GLU A 110 17.65 -1.88 7.48
C GLU A 110 16.46 -2.80 7.78
N TYR A 111 15.80 -3.30 6.72
CA TYR A 111 14.54 -4.05 6.83
C TYR A 111 14.61 -5.46 6.24
N VAL A 112 15.63 -5.79 5.44
CA VAL A 112 15.78 -7.10 4.83
C VAL A 112 17.15 -7.71 5.12
N ASP A 113 17.16 -8.99 5.48
CA ASP A 113 18.34 -9.83 5.54
C ASP A 113 18.56 -10.55 4.20
N GLU A 114 19.50 -10.05 3.40
CA GLU A 114 19.83 -10.64 2.10
C GLU A 114 20.36 -12.09 2.22
N ALA A 115 21.05 -12.43 3.32
CA ALA A 115 21.58 -13.77 3.51
C ALA A 115 20.47 -14.80 3.83
N ASN A 116 19.29 -14.32 4.25
CA ASN A 116 18.17 -15.14 4.67
C ASN A 116 16.92 -14.94 3.81
N LEU A 117 17.05 -14.52 2.54
CA LEU A 117 15.93 -14.23 1.64
C LEU A 117 14.92 -15.37 1.44
N GLN A 118 15.31 -16.61 1.75
CA GLN A 118 14.44 -17.79 1.62
C GLN A 118 13.82 -18.23 2.96
N THR A 119 14.13 -17.53 4.06
CA THR A 119 13.69 -17.90 5.41
C THR A 119 12.82 -16.78 5.98
N PHE A 120 11.51 -16.99 6.00
CA PHE A 120 10.53 -16.00 6.47
C PHE A 120 10.82 -15.47 7.88
N GLU A 121 11.29 -16.32 8.80
CA GLU A 121 11.53 -15.95 10.19
C GLU A 121 12.69 -14.94 10.38
N SER A 122 13.65 -14.92 9.45
CA SER A 122 14.87 -14.10 9.56
C SER A 122 15.04 -13.09 8.42
N VAL A 123 14.25 -13.19 7.35
CA VAL A 123 14.36 -12.28 6.20
C VAL A 123 13.97 -10.84 6.55
N PHE A 124 13.01 -10.62 7.45
CA PHE A 124 12.53 -9.28 7.79
C PHE A 124 13.12 -8.77 9.11
N LYS A 125 13.65 -7.55 9.08
CA LYS A 125 14.18 -6.81 10.23
C LYS A 125 13.29 -5.61 10.51
N ASN A 126 13.23 -5.17 11.77
CA ASN A 126 12.56 -3.93 12.18
C ASN A 126 11.12 -3.78 11.64
N THR A 127 10.37 -4.89 11.59
CA THR A 127 9.03 -4.95 10.97
C THR A 127 8.04 -3.99 11.60
N ASP A 128 8.07 -3.83 12.92
CA ASP A 128 7.18 -2.91 13.64
C ASP A 128 7.40 -1.44 13.24
N GLU A 129 8.66 -1.05 13.04
CA GLU A 129 9.03 0.28 12.57
C GLU A 129 8.56 0.49 11.13
N LEU A 130 8.79 -0.49 10.25
CA LEU A 130 8.34 -0.44 8.86
C LEU A 130 6.82 -0.33 8.76
N ILE A 131 6.07 -1.12 9.54
CA ILE A 131 4.59 -1.05 9.59
C ILE A 131 4.14 0.34 10.06
N THR A 132 4.82 0.90 11.05
CA THR A 132 4.49 2.24 11.56
C THR A 132 4.71 3.30 10.50
N LYS A 133 5.84 3.25 9.77
CA LYS A 133 6.13 4.15 8.63
C LYS A 133 5.12 3.98 7.50
N LEU A 134 4.78 2.74 7.14
CA LEU A 134 3.79 2.45 6.10
C LEU A 134 2.43 3.02 6.45
N LYS A 135 1.97 2.87 7.70
CA LYS A 135 0.67 3.38 8.15
C LYS A 135 0.63 4.90 8.29
N SER A 136 1.75 5.53 8.66
CA SER A 136 1.80 6.98 8.87
C SER A 136 2.02 7.77 7.57
N SER A 137 2.79 7.20 6.65
CA SER A 137 3.31 7.94 5.49
C SER A 137 2.70 7.45 4.18
N LEU A 138 2.59 6.13 3.99
CA LEU A 138 2.22 5.57 2.69
C LEU A 138 0.72 5.27 2.57
N LEU A 139 0.16 4.50 3.52
CA LEU A 139 -1.20 4.02 3.44
C LEU A 139 -2.22 5.12 3.80
N PRO A 140 -3.34 5.22 3.07
CA PRO A 140 -4.42 6.11 3.47
C PRO A 140 -4.98 5.64 4.82
N THR A 141 -4.82 6.48 5.85
CA THR A 141 -5.45 6.26 7.16
C THR A 141 -6.97 6.22 7.00
N GLU A 142 -7.65 5.20 7.52
CA GLU A 142 -9.12 5.05 7.50
C GLU A 142 -9.92 6.20 8.16
N LYS A 143 -9.27 7.28 8.60
CA LYS A 143 -9.92 8.44 9.20
C LYS A 143 -10.13 9.55 8.19
N GLU A 144 -11.05 9.37 7.25
CA GLU A 144 -11.64 10.52 6.53
C GLU A 144 -13.03 10.24 5.96
N GLU A 145 -13.92 9.63 6.74
CA GLU A 145 -15.38 9.78 6.56
C GLU A 145 -16.06 9.91 7.92
N ARG A 146 -15.94 11.07 8.59
CA ARG A 146 -16.87 11.57 9.63
C ARG A 146 -16.46 12.96 10.12
N GLN A 147 -16.54 13.99 9.28
CA GLN A 147 -16.82 15.37 9.70
C GLN A 147 -16.97 16.26 8.47
N GLY A 148 -18.10 16.99 8.36
CA GLY A 148 -18.19 18.14 7.44
C GLY A 148 -19.47 18.36 6.62
N LYS A 149 -20.62 17.78 6.96
CA LYS A 149 -21.95 18.28 6.53
C LYS A 149 -22.87 18.09 7.75
N THR A 150 -23.23 19.08 8.56
CA THR A 150 -24.04 20.24 8.21
C THR A 150 -24.05 21.19 9.42
N GLU A 151 -23.40 22.34 9.35
CA GLU A 151 -23.72 23.47 10.22
C GLU A 151 -23.75 24.74 9.36
N LYS A 152 -24.91 25.00 8.78
CA LYS A 152 -25.36 26.34 8.36
C LYS A 152 -26.85 26.28 8.03
N LYS A 153 -27.67 26.78 8.98
CA LYS A 153 -29.01 27.40 8.87
C LYS A 153 -29.70 27.24 10.24
N THR A 154 -30.21 28.26 10.93
CA THR A 154 -30.27 29.70 10.72
C THR A 154 -30.61 30.31 12.08
N GLU A 155 -29.83 31.30 12.48
CA GLU A 155 -30.14 32.26 13.52
C GLU A 155 -31.37 33.09 13.09
N SER A 156 -32.57 32.69 13.53
CA SER A 156 -33.81 33.49 13.36
C SER A 156 -34.84 33.14 14.44
N GLU A 157 -34.43 33.07 15.70
CA GLU A 157 -35.34 33.06 16.86
C GLU A 157 -34.77 33.98 17.94
N ARG A 158 -34.76 35.30 17.70
CA ARG A 158 -34.49 36.26 18.79
C ARG A 158 -35.14 37.63 18.66
N ALA A 159 -36.15 37.79 17.80
CA ALA A 159 -36.90 39.05 17.70
C ALA A 159 -38.42 38.81 17.69
N SER A 160 -38.96 38.28 18.78
CA SER A 160 -40.40 38.40 19.08
C SER A 160 -40.70 38.23 20.57
N ASN A 161 -39.82 38.72 21.44
CA ASN A 161 -40.08 38.87 22.87
C ASN A 161 -39.52 40.21 23.34
N LEU A 162 -40.13 41.32 22.90
CA LEU A 162 -40.26 42.52 23.72
C LEU A 162 -41.29 43.50 23.10
N ARG A 163 -42.38 43.69 23.85
CA ARG A 163 -43.37 44.78 23.79
C ARG A 163 -44.45 44.77 22.72
#